data_AF-A0A2P5EEB0-F1
#
_entry.id   AF-A0A2P5EEB0-F1
#
_cell.length_a   1.000
_cell.length_b   1.000
_cell.length_c   1.000
_cell.angle_alpha   90.00
_cell.angle_beta   90.00
_cell.angle_gamma   90.00
#
_symmetry.space_group_name_H-M   'P 1'
#
loop_
_entity.id
_entity.type
_entity.pdbx_description
1 polymer ?
#
loop_
_entity_poly.entity_id
_entity_poly.type
_entity_poly.pdbx_seq_one_letter_code
_entity_poly.pdbx_strand_id
1 'polypeptide(L)' 'MKNGVDFIGVGAVIRDHDGMVKGVLARRYYGVFSPFIAEKIALREGLKFALSLNCQPRSPC' A
#
# COMPACT_ATOMS: atom_id res chain seq x y z
N MET A 1 26.48 -14.40 -12.37
CA MET A 1 25.23 -13.64 -12.60
C MET A 1 24.15 -14.23 -11.70
N LYS A 2 23.67 -13.50 -10.69
CA LYS A 2 22.48 -13.94 -9.92
C LYS A 2 21.25 -13.55 -10.73
N ASN A 3 20.54 -14.52 -11.30
CA ASN A 3 19.27 -14.32 -12.01
C ASN A 3 18.14 -14.05 -11.01
N GLY A 4 18.27 -13.00 -10.19
CA GLY A 4 17.19 -12.48 -9.36
C GLY A 4 16.60 -11.27 -10.05
N VAL A 5 15.30 -11.28 -10.35
CA VAL A 5 14.61 -10.07 -10.79
C VAL A 5 14.53 -9.15 -9.58
N ASP A 6 15.10 -7.95 -9.66
CA ASP A 6 15.00 -6.98 -8.57
C ASP A 6 13.54 -6.58 -8.35
N PHE A 7 13.16 -6.39 -7.09
CA PHE A 7 11.81 -5.96 -6.73
C PHE A 7 11.82 -5.18 -5.42
N ILE A 8 10.76 -4.39 -5.23
CA ILE A 8 10.38 -3.84 -3.93
C ILE A 8 9.11 -4.55 -3.42
N GLY A 9 9.02 -4.70 -2.11
CA GLY A 9 7.78 -5.08 -1.43
C GLY A 9 7.06 -3.83 -0.93
N VAL A 10 5.74 -3.78 -1.13
CA VAL A 10 4.88 -2.76 -0.52
C VAL A 10 3.76 -3.42 0.25
N GLY A 11 3.39 -2.82 1.37
CA GLY A 11 2.31 -3.30 2.22
C GLY A 11 1.48 -2.15 2.78
N ALA A 12 0.22 -2.45 3.09
CA ALA A 12 -0.68 -1.51 3.74
C ALA A 12 -1.63 -2.24 4.69
N VAL A 13 -2.00 -1.56 5.79
CA VAL A 13 -3.01 -2.02 6.75
C VAL A 13 -4.04 -0.92 6.88
N ILE A 14 -5.30 -1.22 6.56
CA ILE A 14 -6.41 -0.29 6.67
C ILE A 14 -7.11 -0.55 7.99
N ARG A 15 -7.25 0.49 8.82
CA ARG A 15 -7.94 0.45 10.11
C ARG A 15 -9.03 1.50 10.14
N ASP A 16 -10.12 1.22 10.86
CA ASP A 16 -11.10 2.25 11.19
C ASP A 16 -10.69 3.04 12.43
N HIS A 17 -11.54 3.97 12.84
CA HIS A 17 -11.29 4.88 13.97
C HIS A 17 -11.17 4.17 15.34
N ASP A 18 -11.69 2.94 15.47
CA ASP A 18 -11.56 2.13 16.69
C ASP A 18 -10.29 1.28 16.67
N GLY A 19 -9.47 1.42 15.61
CA GLY A 19 -8.27 0.64 15.40
C GLY A 19 -8.53 -0.74 14.82
N MET A 20 -9.77 -1.10 14.47
CA MET A 20 -10.12 -2.40 13.91
C MET A 20 -9.60 -2.51 12.47
N VAL A 21 -8.91 -3.61 12.17
CA VAL A 21 -8.37 -3.88 10.84
C VAL A 21 -9.50 -4.21 9.88
N LYS A 22 -9.64 -3.41 8.81
CA LYS A 22 -10.62 -3.61 7.73
C LYS A 22 -10.03 -4.36 6.55
N GLY A 23 -8.71 -4.35 6.40
CA GLY A 23 -8.02 -5.10 5.36
C GLY A 23 -6.51 -4.93 5.41
N VAL A 24 -5.82 -5.88 4.80
CA VAL A 24 -4.36 -5.90 4.66
C VAL A 24 -3.98 -6.15 3.20
N LEU A 25 -2.91 -5.51 2.75
CA LEU A 25 -2.38 -5.64 1.40
C LEU A 25 -0.88 -5.92 1.46
N ALA A 26 -0.42 -6.86 0.65
CA ALA A 26 1.00 -7.09 0.36
C ALA A 26 1.18 -7.30 -1.14
N ARG A 27 2.06 -6.52 -1.78
CA ARG A 27 2.34 -6.60 -3.22
C ARG A 27 3.83 -6.50 -3.50
N ARG A 28 4.27 -7.13 -4.59
CA ARG A 28 5.62 -6.96 -5.15
C ARG A 28 5.55 -6.11 -6.40
N TYR A 29 6.47 -5.16 -6.53
CA TYR A 29 6.69 -4.36 -7.73
C TYR A 29 8.07 -4.68 -8.27
N TYR A 30 8.13 -5.22 -9.48
CA TYR A 30 9.39 -5.52 -10.15
C TYR A 30 10.11 -4.23 -10.53
N GLY A 31 11.42 -4.22 -10.32
CA GLY A 31 12.30 -3.08 -10.52
C GLY A 31 12.98 -2.60 -9.24
N VAL A 32 14.01 -1.77 -9.43
CA VAL A 32 14.73 -1.09 -8.36
C VAL A 32 14.17 0.33 -8.25
N PHE A 33 13.61 0.67 -7.10
CA PHE A 33 13.11 2.00 -6.81
C PHE A 33 13.82 2.56 -5.59
N SER A 34 13.97 3.89 -5.52
CA SER A 34 14.43 4.53 -4.30
C SER A 34 13.41 4.32 -3.17
N PRO A 35 13.83 4.33 -1.89
CA PRO A 35 12.92 4.23 -0.77
C PRO A 35 11.79 5.25 -0.82
N PHE A 36 12.10 6.49 -1.22
CA PHE A 36 11.10 7.55 -1.41
C PHE A 36 10.01 7.17 -2.43
N ILE A 37 10.39 6.62 -3.58
CA ILE A 37 9.41 6.18 -4.59
C ILE A 37 8.63 4.96 -4.10
N ALA A 38 9.29 4.02 -3.41
CA ALA A 38 8.63 2.85 -2.82
C ALA A 38 7.54 3.25 -1.79
N GLU A 39 7.81 4.24 -0.95
CA GLU A 39 6.84 4.79 0.00
C GLU A 39 5.63 5.43 -0.71
N LYS A 40 5.87 6.20 -1.78
CA LYS A 40 4.78 6.77 -2.59
C LYS A 40 3.93 5.69 -3.25
N ILE A 41 4.54 4.61 -3.73
CA ILE A 41 3.82 3.45 -4.27
C ILE A 41 2.99 2.79 -3.17
N ALA A 42 3.54 2.57 -1.98
CA ALA A 42 2.82 1.99 -0.84
C ALA A 42 1.57 2.82 -0.47
N LEU A 43 1.70 4.16 -0.41
CA LEU A 43 0.57 5.06 -0.17
C LEU A 43 -0.49 4.96 -1.28
N ARG A 44 -0.07 4.98 -2.55
CA ARG A 44 -1.00 4.88 -3.69
C ARG A 44 -1.77 3.57 -3.68
N GLU A 45 -1.10 2.44 -3.46
CA GLU A 45 -1.73 1.12 -3.45
C GLU A 45 -2.61 0.91 -2.21
N GLY A 46 -2.16 1.37 -1.05
CA GLY A 46 -2.95 1.36 0.17
C GLY A 46 -4.24 2.17 0.04
N LEU A 47 -4.17 3.38 -0.55
CA LEU A 47 -5.35 4.22 -0.76
C LEU A 47 -6.33 3.61 -1.76
N LYS A 48 -5.84 3.09 -2.90
CA LYS A 48 -6.68 2.37 -3.86
C LYS A 48 -7.37 1.17 -3.20
N PHE A 49 -6.65 0.42 -2.37
CA PHE A 49 -7.21 -0.71 -1.65
C PHE A 49 -8.27 -0.28 -0.62
N ALA A 50 -8.02 0.77 0.15
CA ALA A 50 -9.02 1.32 1.08
C ALA A 50 -10.33 1.71 0.37
N LEU A 51 -10.23 2.42 -0.77
CA LEU A 51 -11.38 2.79 -1.58
C LEU A 51 -12.13 1.55 -2.11
N SER A 52 -11.41 0.49 -2.51
CA SER A 52 -12.03 -0.77 -2.95
C SER A 52 -12.78 -1.51 -1.83
N LEU A 53 -12.43 -1.26 -0.57
CA LEU A 53 -13.14 -1.76 0.62
C LEU A 53 -14.30 -0.85 1.04
N ASN A 54 -14.70 0.12 0.20
CA ASN A 54 -15.66 1.17 0.52
C ASN A 54 -15.29 2.00 1.77
N CYS A 55 -14.01 2.04 2.15
CA CYS A 55 -13.52 2.92 3.20
C CYS A 55 -13.28 4.30 2.60
N GLN A 56 -14.30 5.16 2.67
CA GLN A 56 -14.19 6.54 2.18
C GLN A 56 -13.58 7.44 3.26
N PRO A 57 -12.68 8.36 2.88
CA PRO A 57 -12.28 9.42 3.79
C PRO A 57 -13.52 10.24 4.15
N ARG A 58 -13.73 10.49 5.45
CA ARG A 58 -14.80 11.38 5.89
C ARG A 58 -14.59 12.76 5.25
N SER A 59 -15.66 13.34 4.75
CA SER A 59 -15.68 14.74 4.32
C SER A 59 -15.15 15.62 5.48
N PRO A 60 -14.30 16.62 5.21
CA PRO A 60 -13.98 17.61 6.23
C PRO A 60 -15.29 18.31 6.62
N CYS A 61 -15.56 18.35 7.94
CA CYS A 61 -16.68 19.10 8.51
C CYS A 61 -16.56 20.60 8.22
#